data_AF-Q12ZF1-F1
#
_entry.id   AF-Q12ZF1-F1
#
_cell.length_a   1.000
_cell.length_b   1.000
_cell.length_c   1.000
_cell.angle_alpha   90.00
_cell.angle_beta   90.00
_cell.angle_gamma   90.00
#
_symmetry.space_group_name_H-M   'P 1'
#
loop_
_entity.id
_entity.type
_entity.pdbx_description
1 polymer ?
#
loop_
_entity_poly.entity_id
_entity_poly.type
_entity_poly.pdbx_seq_one_letter_code
_entity_poly.pdbx_strand_id
1 'polypeptide(L)'
;MDKMKKIGILGATALIGAGLAALSEERIREYVKDKIEAGTMSKEEGKMLVEDIVSEVKKQKFDLEKNIIEKVHSTIKMADKELVELSDKIDEMKIQELEAELERIKSLREANN
;
A
#
# COMPACT_ATOMS: atom_id res chain seq x y z
N MET A 1 27.90 19.63 -13.64
CA MET A 1 26.75 18.70 -13.54
C MET A 1 26.70 17.93 -12.22
N ASP A 2 27.82 17.48 -11.65
CA ASP A 2 27.82 16.59 -10.47
C ASP A 2 27.42 17.26 -9.13
N LYS A 3 27.79 18.54 -8.93
CA LYS A 3 27.38 19.32 -7.73
C LYS A 3 25.88 19.67 -7.71
N MET A 4 25.30 19.97 -8.87
CA MET A 4 23.87 20.33 -8.99
C MET A 4 22.96 19.15 -8.65
N LYS A 5 23.30 17.93 -9.13
CA LYS A 5 22.59 16.70 -8.73
C LYS A 5 22.75 16.42 -7.24
N LYS A 6 23.94 16.61 -6.65
CA LYS A 6 24.16 16.37 -5.22
C LYS A 6 23.34 17.29 -4.32
N ILE A 7 23.28 18.59 -4.61
CA ILE A 7 22.47 19.55 -3.82
C ILE A 7 20.97 19.23 -3.97
N GLY A 8 20.52 18.87 -5.17
CA GLY A 8 19.12 18.49 -5.40
C GLY A 8 18.70 17.21 -4.67
N ILE A 9 19.55 16.18 -4.69
CA ILE A 9 19.32 14.92 -3.96
C ILE A 9 19.33 15.16 -2.45
N LEU A 10 20.23 15.99 -1.92
CA LEU A 10 20.30 16.31 -0.48
C LEU A 10 19.06 17.10 0.01
N GLY A 11 18.59 18.08 -0.77
CA GLY A 11 17.36 18.83 -0.46
C GLY A 11 16.12 17.94 -0.50
N ALA A 12 16.00 17.07 -1.51
CA ALA A 12 14.93 16.10 -1.63
C ALA A 12 14.94 15.11 -0.45
N THR A 13 16.11 14.59 -0.07
CA THR A 13 16.24 13.61 1.03
C THR A 13 15.86 14.21 2.39
N ALA A 14 16.20 15.49 2.64
CA ALA A 14 15.81 16.19 3.87
C ALA A 14 14.30 16.42 3.97
N LEU A 15 13.64 16.80 2.86
CA LEU A 15 12.19 16.97 2.81
C LEU A 15 11.44 15.65 2.93
N ILE A 16 11.97 14.58 2.32
CA ILE A 16 11.43 13.22 2.45
C ILE A 16 11.56 12.72 3.90
N GLY A 17 12.68 13.01 4.57
CA GLY A 17 12.91 12.65 5.99
C GLY A 17 11.97 13.36 6.98
N ALA A 18 11.37 14.49 6.60
CA ALA A 18 10.39 15.21 7.40
C ALA A 18 8.96 14.62 7.31
N GLY A 19 8.76 13.58 6.48
CA GLY A 19 7.48 12.89 6.30
C GLY A 19 6.59 13.49 5.21
N LEU A 20 5.57 12.74 4.80
CA LEU A 20 4.65 13.08 3.68
C LEU A 20 3.97 14.45 3.81
N ALA A 21 3.75 14.95 5.03
CA ALA A 21 3.16 16.26 5.27
C ALA A 21 4.10 17.43 4.89
N ALA A 22 5.42 17.19 4.86
CA ALA A 22 6.42 18.18 4.47
C ALA A 22 6.69 18.23 2.95
N LEU A 23 6.10 17.31 2.17
CA LEU A 23 6.29 17.16 0.72
C LEU A 23 5.22 17.89 -0.11
N SER A 24 4.47 18.85 0.46
CA SER A 24 3.56 19.68 -0.33
C SER A 24 4.35 20.55 -1.31
N GLU A 25 3.79 20.79 -2.49
CA GLU A 25 4.41 21.66 -3.49
C GLU A 25 4.69 23.07 -2.93
N GLU A 26 3.80 23.56 -2.08
CA GLU A 26 3.97 24.82 -1.34
C GLU A 26 5.21 24.79 -0.44
N ARG A 27 5.41 23.72 0.34
CA ARG A 27 6.54 23.61 1.26
C ARG A 27 7.88 23.47 0.54
N ILE A 28 7.89 22.76 -0.59
CA ILE A 28 9.05 22.65 -1.47
C ILE A 28 9.42 24.03 -2.03
N ARG A 29 8.43 24.80 -2.48
CA ARG A 29 8.63 26.15 -3.02
C ARG A 29 9.13 27.13 -1.94
N GLU A 30 8.58 27.07 -0.73
CA GLU A 30 9.07 27.85 0.43
C GLU A 30 10.52 27.53 0.76
N TYR A 31 10.87 26.25 0.90
CA TYR A 31 12.23 25.82 1.21
C TYR A 31 13.24 26.35 0.18
N VAL A 32 12.91 26.24 -1.11
CA VAL A 32 13.78 26.72 -2.18
C VAL A 32 13.88 28.25 -2.17
N LYS A 33 12.76 28.94 -1.93
CA LYS A 33 12.72 30.40 -1.83
C LYS A 33 13.64 30.90 -0.71
N ASP A 34 13.58 30.28 0.47
CA ASP A 34 14.45 30.61 1.61
C ASP A 34 15.93 30.45 1.27
N LYS A 35 16.28 29.42 0.48
CA LYS A 35 17.67 29.20 0.03
C LYS A 35 18.15 30.21 -0.99
N ILE A 36 17.26 30.70 -1.86
CA ILE A 36 17.55 31.78 -2.80
C ILE A 36 17.76 33.10 -2.05
N GLU A 37 16.86 33.42 -1.11
CA GLU A 37 16.94 34.65 -0.30
C GLU A 37 18.18 34.68 0.59
N ALA A 38 18.59 33.53 1.12
CA ALA A 38 19.85 33.39 1.87
C ALA A 38 21.12 33.50 1.00
N GLY A 39 21.00 33.65 -0.33
CA GLY A 39 22.13 33.72 -1.26
C GLY A 39 22.86 32.38 -1.43
N THR A 40 22.29 31.28 -0.92
CA THR A 40 22.89 29.93 -0.99
C THR A 40 22.56 29.19 -2.29
N MET A 41 21.65 29.74 -3.09
CA MET A 41 21.16 29.16 -4.33
C MET A 41 20.78 30.26 -5.32
N SER A 42 21.09 30.08 -6.61
CA SER A 42 20.60 31.00 -7.66
C SER A 42 19.14 30.74 -8.02
N LYS A 43 18.49 31.70 -8.68
CA LYS A 43 17.10 31.56 -9.14
C LYS A 43 16.92 30.40 -10.12
N GLU A 44 17.83 30.26 -11.09
CA GLU A 44 17.85 29.14 -12.03
C GLU A 44 17.98 27.78 -11.34
N GLU A 45 18.91 27.64 -10.39
CA GLU A 45 19.10 26.41 -9.62
C GLU A 45 17.85 26.07 -8.79
N GLY A 46 17.22 27.08 -8.18
CA GLY A 46 15.99 26.87 -7.43
C GLY A 46 14.82 26.44 -8.30
N LYS A 47 14.67 27.03 -9.50
CA LYS A 47 13.62 26.62 -10.44
C LYS A 47 13.74 25.15 -10.82
N MET A 48 14.94 24.71 -11.20
CA MET A 48 15.21 23.31 -11.53
C MET A 48 14.92 22.38 -10.34
N LEU A 49 15.33 22.80 -9.14
CA LEU A 49 15.14 21.99 -7.94
C LEU A 49 13.67 21.77 -7.59
N VAL A 50 12.83 22.81 -7.72
CA VAL A 50 11.38 22.68 -7.50
C VAL A 50 10.78 21.70 -8.50
N GLU A 51 11.12 21.83 -9.79
CA GLU A 51 10.60 20.95 -10.85
C GLU A 51 10.99 19.48 -10.59
N ASP A 52 12.27 19.24 -10.28
CA ASP A 52 12.79 17.90 -9.98
C ASP A 52 12.07 17.27 -8.77
N ILE A 53 11.99 17.98 -7.64
CA ILE A 53 11.36 17.44 -6.42
C ILE A 53 9.86 17.20 -6.63
N VAL A 54 9.15 18.15 -7.24
CA VAL A 54 7.71 17.98 -7.49
C VAL A 54 7.44 16.80 -8.42
N SER A 55 8.26 16.61 -9.46
CA SER A 55 8.13 15.47 -10.36
C SER A 55 8.36 14.13 -9.66
N GLU A 56 9.38 14.06 -8.81
CA GLU A 56 9.74 12.85 -8.07
C GLU A 56 8.68 12.52 -7.01
N VAL A 57 8.17 13.52 -6.29
CA VAL A 57 7.06 13.34 -5.33
C VAL A 57 5.80 12.83 -6.03
N LYS A 58 5.45 13.37 -7.20
CA LYS A 58 4.30 12.89 -7.98
C LYS A 58 4.47 11.43 -8.39
N LYS A 59 5.66 11.05 -8.85
CA LYS A 59 5.99 9.68 -9.22
C LYS A 59 5.91 8.74 -8.01
N GLN A 60 6.54 9.10 -6.89
CA GLN A 60 6.50 8.31 -5.67
C GLN A 60 5.08 8.15 -5.12
N LYS A 61 4.26 9.20 -5.19
CA LYS A 61 2.84 9.13 -4.81
C LYS A 61 2.09 8.14 -5.68
N PHE A 62 2.26 8.21 -7.00
CA PHE A 62 1.63 7.29 -7.93
C PHE A 62 2.06 5.83 -7.69
N ASP A 63 3.36 5.59 -7.50
CA ASP A 63 3.88 4.25 -7.22
C ASP A 63 3.37 3.71 -5.87
N LEU A 64 3.25 4.57 -4.85
CA LEU A 64 2.66 4.21 -3.57
C LEU A 64 1.19 3.85 -3.70
N GLU A 65 0.39 4.68 -4.38
CA GLU A 65 -1.03 4.43 -4.63
C GLU A 65 -1.22 3.09 -5.38
N LYS A 66 -0.43 2.86 -6.42
CA LYS A 66 -0.45 1.60 -7.18
C LYS A 66 -0.13 0.40 -6.29
N ASN A 67 0.95 0.46 -5.51
CA ASN A 67 1.34 -0.63 -4.61
C ASN A 67 0.28 -0.92 -3.54
N ILE A 68 -0.37 0.12 -2.99
CA ILE A 68 -1.48 -0.03 -2.04
C ILE A 68 -2.65 -0.75 -2.71
N ILE A 69 -3.06 -0.32 -3.91
CA ILE A 69 -4.16 -0.94 -4.65
C ILE A 69 -3.85 -2.41 -4.94
N GLU A 70 -2.66 -2.72 -5.43
CA GLU A 70 -2.24 -4.09 -5.74
C GLU A 70 -2.25 -4.98 -4.49
N LYS A 71 -1.79 -4.46 -3.35
CA LYS A 71 -1.71 -5.23 -2.10
C LYS A 71 -3.07 -5.42 -1.44
N VAL A 72 -3.95 -4.41 -1.49
CA VAL A 72 -5.34 -4.56 -1.04
C VAL A 72 -6.06 -5.59 -1.91
N HIS A 73 -5.91 -5.48 -3.23
CA HIS A 73 -6.55 -6.41 -4.17
C HIS A 73 -6.05 -7.85 -3.98
N SER A 74 -4.74 -8.05 -3.76
CA SER A 74 -4.22 -9.40 -3.50
C SER A 74 -4.72 -9.97 -2.18
N THR A 75 -4.82 -9.14 -1.13
CA THR A 75 -5.32 -9.54 0.18
C THR A 75 -6.79 -9.95 0.11
N ILE A 76 -7.63 -9.16 -0.59
CA ILE A 76 -9.05 -9.49 -0.79
C ILE A 76 -9.18 -10.82 -1.55
N LYS A 77 -8.41 -11.02 -2.63
CA LYS A 77 -8.42 -12.29 -3.37
C LYS A 77 -8.05 -13.50 -2.51
N MET A 78 -7.06 -13.35 -1.63
CA MET A 78 -6.68 -14.42 -0.70
C MET A 78 -7.81 -14.72 0.28
N ALA A 79 -8.41 -13.68 0.87
CA ALA A 79 -9.54 -13.83 1.79
C ALA A 79 -10.75 -14.49 1.12
N ASP A 80 -11.12 -14.08 -0.11
CA ASP A 80 -12.21 -14.69 -0.86
C ASP A 80 -11.97 -16.18 -1.09
N LYS A 81 -10.74 -16.56 -1.43
CA LYS A 81 -10.36 -17.96 -1.61
C LYS A 81 -10.48 -18.75 -0.31
N GLU A 82 -9.97 -18.23 0.80
CA GLU A 82 -10.08 -18.87 2.12
C GLU A 82 -11.55 -19.03 2.55
N LEU A 83 -12.40 -18.05 2.26
CA LEU A 83 -13.83 -18.12 2.55
C LEU A 83 -14.53 -19.22 1.77
N VAL A 84 -14.21 -19.40 0.48
CA VAL A 84 -14.74 -20.50 -0.33
C VAL A 84 -14.30 -21.86 0.23
N GLU A 85 -13.02 -22.02 0.52
CA GLU A 85 -12.48 -23.27 1.09
C GLU A 85 -13.11 -23.61 2.45
N LEU A 86 -13.35 -22.60 3.31
CA LEU A 86 -14.07 -22.78 4.57
C LEU A 86 -15.53 -23.15 4.36
N SER A 87 -16.20 -22.55 3.37
CA SER A 87 -17.59 -22.89 3.05
C SER A 87 -17.72 -24.35 2.61
N ASP A 88 -16.85 -24.80 1.71
CA ASP A 88 -16.86 -26.19 1.23
C ASP A 88 -16.63 -27.17 2.39
N LYS A 89 -15.68 -26.86 3.28
CA LYS A 89 -15.41 -27.67 4.47
C LYS A 89 -16.58 -27.74 5.44
N ILE A 90 -17.30 -26.63 5.62
CA ILE A 90 -18.52 -26.61 6.45
C ILE A 90 -19.58 -27.53 5.85
N ASP A 91 -19.76 -27.50 4.53
CA ASP A 91 -20.77 -28.33 3.87
C ASP A 91 -20.39 -29.82 3.92
N GLU A 92 -19.11 -30.17 3.77
CA GLU A 92 -18.62 -31.53 4.01
C GLU A 92 -18.90 -32.01 5.44
N MET A 93 -18.62 -31.17 6.45
CA MET A 93 -18.89 -31.51 7.85
C MET A 93 -20.38 -31.75 8.11
N LYS A 94 -21.26 -30.91 7.55
CA LYS A 94 -22.72 -31.09 7.68
C LYS A 94 -23.17 -32.41 7.06
N ILE A 95 -22.61 -32.79 5.89
CA ILE A 95 -22.93 -34.06 5.24
C ILE A 95 -22.53 -35.22 6.15
N GLN A 96 -21.31 -35.20 6.70
CA GLN A 96 -20.83 -36.24 7.62
C GLN A 96 -21.69 -36.37 8.87
N GLU A 97 -22.11 -35.25 9.47
CA GLU A 97 -23.02 -35.25 10.62
C GLU A 97 -24.38 -35.89 10.28
N LEU A 98 -24.94 -35.55 9.11
CA LEU A 98 -26.21 -36.12 8.63
C LEU A 98 -26.09 -37.63 8.35
N GLU A 99 -24.99 -38.07 7.73
CA GLU A 99 -24.72 -39.48 7.47
C GLU A 99 -24.59 -40.28 8.77
N ALA A 100 -23.87 -39.74 9.76
CA ALA A 100 -23.72 -40.36 11.07
C ALA A 100 -25.06 -40.51 11.79
N GLU A 101 -25.93 -39.49 11.73
CA GLU A 101 -27.25 -39.55 12.35
C GLU A 101 -28.18 -40.54 11.62
N LEU A 102 -28.11 -40.61 10.29
CA LEU A 102 -28.85 -41.61 9.51
C LEU A 102 -28.45 -43.04 9.89
N GLU A 103 -27.16 -43.33 10.05
CA GLU A 103 -26.69 -44.64 10.51
C GLU A 103 -27.14 -44.96 11.95
N ARG A 104 -27.14 -43.95 12.82
CA ARG A 104 -27.69 -44.08 14.18
C ARG A 104 -29.17 -44.47 14.16
N ILE A 105 -29.97 -43.81 13.32
CA ILE A 105 -31.41 -44.10 13.18
C ILE A 105 -31.63 -45.50 12.59
N LYS A 106 -30.86 -45.90 11.58
CA LYS A 106 -30.95 -47.24 10.99
C LYS A 106 -30.66 -48.34 12.01
N SER A 107 -29.56 -48.22 12.74
CA SER A 107 -29.19 -49.21 13.76
C SER A 107 -30.22 -49.33 14.89
N LEU A 108 -30.82 -48.21 15.33
CA LEU A 108 -31.93 -48.23 16.30
C LEU A 108 -33.19 -48.90 15.76
N ARG A 109 -33.47 -48.80 14.45
CA ARG A 109 -34.60 -49.45 13.82
C ARG A 109 -34.39 -50.95 13.67
N GLU A 110 -33.17 -51.38 13.34
CA GLU A 110 -32.79 -52.78 13.25
C GLU A 110 -32.79 -53.46 14.62
N ALA A 111 -32.41 -52.76 15.70
CA ALA A 111 -32.44 -53.30 17.05
C ALA A 111 -33.86 -53.44 17.66
N ASN A 112 -34.86 -52.77 17.09
CA ASN A 112 -36.26 -52.78 17.57
C ASN A 112 -37.19 -53.69 16.74
N ASN A 113 -36.68 -54.36 15.70
CA ASN A 113 -37.38 -55.37 14.90
C ASN A 113 -36.87 -56.78 15.23
#